data_AF-A0A2N5FHN4-F1
#
_entry.id   AF-A0A2N5FHN4-F1
#
_cell.length_a   1.000
_cell.length_b   1.000
_cell.length_c   1.000
_cell.angle_alpha   90.00
_cell.angle_beta   90.00
_cell.angle_gamma   90.00
#
_symmetry.space_group_name_H-M   'P 1'
#
loop_
_entity.id
_entity.type
_entity.pdbx_description
1 polymer ?
#
loop_
_entity_poly.entity_id
_entity_poly.type
_entity_poly.pdbx_seq_one_letter_code
_entity_poly.pdbx_strand_id
1 'polypeptide(L)' 'MSKAQIKVNNNGSLRVTGDVELIDAAGNVFQTKQSFSLCRCGLSKKMPFCDGSHKGTFQSIVHGKAEPPV' A
#
# COMPACT_ATOMS: atom_id res chain seq x y z
N MET A 1 -10.01 19.47 -2.76
CA MET A 1 -9.28 18.38 -2.08
C MET A 1 -9.62 17.07 -2.78
N SER A 2 -8.66 16.41 -3.43
CA SER A 2 -8.89 15.10 -4.03
C SER A 2 -9.06 14.05 -2.92
N LYS A 3 -10.02 13.14 -3.10
CA LYS A 3 -10.29 12.06 -2.14
C LYS A 3 -9.04 11.21 -1.94
N ALA A 4 -8.63 10.98 -0.68
CA ALA A 4 -7.60 10.01 -0.36
C ALA A 4 -8.06 8.61 -0.76
N GLN A 5 -7.20 7.85 -1.45
CA GLN A 5 -7.51 6.52 -1.96
C GLN A 5 -6.37 5.57 -1.69
N ILE A 6 -6.71 4.36 -1.27
CA ILE A 6 -5.81 3.22 -1.19
C ILE A 6 -6.31 2.18 -2.20
N LYS A 7 -5.53 1.95 -3.26
CA LYS A 7 -5.83 0.92 -4.25
C LYS A 7 -5.01 -0.33 -3.93
N VAL A 8 -5.72 -1.46 -3.80
CA VAL A 8 -5.10 -2.77 -3.65
C VAL A 8 -4.80 -3.33 -5.05
N ASN A 9 -3.52 -3.45 -5.41
CA ASN A 9 -3.15 -4.05 -6.68
C ASN A 9 -3.07 -5.58 -6.54
N ASN A 10 -3.71 -6.30 -7.46
CA ASN A 10 -3.56 -7.75 -7.56
C ASN A 10 -2.09 -8.14 -7.70
N ASN A 11 -1.65 -9.13 -6.92
CA ASN A 11 -0.27 -9.61 -6.90
C ASN A 11 0.76 -8.51 -6.65
N GLY A 12 0.38 -7.40 -6.01
CA GLY A 12 1.23 -6.22 -5.90
C GLY A 12 0.96 -5.34 -4.67
N SER A 13 1.47 -4.11 -4.75
CA SER A 13 1.47 -3.13 -3.66
C SER A 13 0.10 -2.57 -3.29
N LEU A 14 0.04 -1.92 -2.14
CA LEU A 14 -1.01 -0.94 -1.82
C LEU A 14 -0.57 0.42 -2.38
N ARG A 15 -1.32 0.96 -3.34
CA ARG A 15 -1.07 2.28 -3.90
C ARG A 15 -1.87 3.32 -3.14
N VAL A 16 -1.18 4.18 -2.41
CA VAL A 16 -1.76 5.32 -1.68
C VAL A 16 -1.68 6.55 -2.58
N THR A 17 -2.78 7.28 -2.69
CA THR A 17 -2.88 8.54 -3.44
C THR A 17 -3.71 9.54 -2.66
N GLY A 18 -3.25 10.79 -2.60
CA GLY A 18 -3.94 11.89 -1.94
C GLY A 18 -3.11 12.48 -0.81
N ASP A 19 -3.76 13.30 0.00
CA ASP A 19 -3.16 13.91 1.19
C ASP A 19 -3.31 12.95 2.38
N VAL A 20 -2.25 12.19 2.66
CA VAL A 20 -2.22 11.14 3.69
C VAL A 20 -0.86 11.15 4.38
N GLU A 21 -0.86 11.15 5.71
CA GLU A 21 0.34 10.94 6.52
C GLU A 21 0.61 9.45 6.72
N LEU A 22 1.85 9.04 6.49
CA LEU A 22 2.32 7.70 6.85
C LEU A 22 3.12 7.80 8.15
N ILE A 23 2.66 7.12 9.19
CA ILE A 23 3.32 7.08 10.51
C ILE A 23 3.75 5.66 10.86
N ASP A 24 4.82 5.54 11.64
CA ASP A 24 5.19 4.26 12.28
C ASP A 24 4.46 4.06 13.62
N ALA A 25 4.71 2.91 14.26
CA ALA A 25 4.10 2.56 15.55
C ALA A 25 4.53 3.48 16.71
N ALA A 26 5.65 4.20 16.58
CA ALA A 26 6.12 5.17 17.56
C ALA A 26 5.61 6.59 17.26
N GLY A 27 4.88 6.79 16.16
CA GLY A 27 4.35 8.08 15.73
C GLY A 27 5.30 8.90 14.86
N ASN A 28 6.42 8.34 14.40
CA ASN A 28 7.32 9.05 13.49
C ASN A 28 6.72 9.12 12.08
N VAL A 29 6.82 10.29 11.46
CA VAL A 29 6.29 10.55 10.11
C VAL A 29 7.31 10.17 9.03
N PHE A 30 6.89 9.40 8.05
CA PHE A 30 7.67 9.15 6.83
C PHE A 30 7.49 10.31 5.84
N GLN A 31 8.58 10.75 5.21
CA GLN A 31 8.48 11.68 4.09
C GLN A 31 8.01 10.94 2.83
N THR A 32 6.80 11.26 2.37
CA THR A 32 6.19 10.66 1.19
C THR A 32 5.75 11.69 0.17
N LYS A 33 5.63 11.26 -1.09
CA LYS A 33 4.98 12.04 -2.14
C LYS A 33 3.46 11.92 -2.01
N GLN A 34 2.69 12.74 -2.73
CA GLN A 34 1.22 12.60 -2.83
C GLN A 34 0.74 11.24 -3.35
N SER A 35 1.64 10.45 -3.94
CA SER A 35 1.36 9.09 -4.35
C SER A 35 2.57 8.20 -4.10
N PHE A 36 2.38 7.16 -3.31
CA PHE A 36 3.42 6.19 -2.96
C PHE A 36 2.84 4.77 -2.89
N SER A 37 3.71 3.76 -2.85
CA SER A 37 3.31 2.35 -2.81
C SER A 37 3.89 1.67 -1.60
N LEU A 38 3.04 1.04 -0.80
CA LEU A 38 3.44 0.24 0.35
C LEU A 38 3.58 -1.23 -0.04
N CYS A 39 4.55 -1.89 0.58
CA CYS A 39 4.74 -3.31 0.45
C CYS A 39 3.52 -4.03 1.04
N ARG A 40 3.06 -5.06 0.32
CA ARG A 40 2.00 -5.97 0.76
C ARG A 40 2.45 -7.44 0.77
N CYS A 41 3.53 -7.75 0.05
CA CYS A 41 4.01 -9.12 -0.12
C CYS A 41 4.97 -9.61 0.96
N GLY A 42 5.48 -8.72 1.83
CA GLY A 42 6.48 -9.08 2.85
C GLY A 42 7.93 -9.20 2.34
N LEU A 43 8.17 -9.08 1.03
CA LEU A 43 9.49 -9.37 0.43
C LEU A 43 10.34 -8.13 0.12
N SER A 44 9.82 -6.92 0.35
CA SER A 44 10.55 -5.69 0.01
C SER A 44 11.79 -5.51 0.88
N LYS A 45 12.90 -5.09 0.26
CA LYS A 45 14.12 -4.67 0.96
C LYS A 45 14.07 -3.21 1.41
N LYS A 46 13.02 -2.47 1.02
CA LYS A 46 12.79 -1.05 1.33
C LYS A 46 11.53 -0.84 2.16
N MET A 47 11.25 -1.75 3.10
CA MET A 47 10.08 -1.63 3.99
C MET A 47 10.00 -0.24 4.62
N PRO A 48 8.79 0.36 4.74
CA PRO A 48 7.47 -0.20 4.40
C PRO A 48 7.09 -0.06 2.91
N PHE A 49 7.97 0.49 2.06
CA PHE A 49 7.67 0.77 0.66
C PHE A 49 7.81 -0.45 -0.24
N CYS A 50 7.07 -0.47 -1.34
CA CYS A 50 7.21 -1.49 -2.38
C CYS A 50 8.41 -1.20 -3.28
N ASP A 51 9.29 -2.18 -3.45
CA ASP A 51 10.45 -2.11 -4.36
C ASP A 51 10.31 -3.00 -5.62
N GLY A 52 9.20 -3.73 -5.75
CA GLY A 52 8.94 -4.64 -6.87
C GLY A 52 9.22 -6.11 -6.58
N SER A 53 9.68 -6.47 -5.38
CA SER A 53 10.00 -7.86 -4.99
C SER A 53 8.81 -8.84 -5.00
N HIS A 54 7.59 -8.34 -5.18
CA HIS A 54 6.38 -9.16 -5.32
C HIS A 54 6.27 -9.88 -6.68
N LYS A 55 6.99 -9.41 -7.70
CA LYS A 55 6.86 -9.94 -9.07
C LYS A 55 7.28 -11.41 -9.12
N GLY A 56 6.37 -12.27 -9.57
CA GLY A 56 6.60 -13.71 -9.73
C GLY A 56 6.55 -14.54 -8.44
N THR A 57 6.43 -13.91 -7.27
CA THR A 57 6.51 -14.59 -5.97
C THR A 57 5.28 -14.36 -5.09
N PHE A 58 4.47 -13.34 -5.37
CA PHE A 58 3.29 -13.00 -4.58
C PHE A 58 2.01 -13.21 -5.38
N GLN A 59 1.14 -14.09 -4.87
CA GLN A 59 -0.17 -14.38 -5.47
C GLN A 59 -1.27 -13.99 -4.50
N SER A 60 -2.00 -12.92 -4.82
CA SER A 60 -3.12 -12.41 -4.04
C SER A 60 -4.02 -11.58 -4.95
N ILE A 61 -5.16 -12.16 -5.29
CA ILE A 61 -6.24 -11.51 -6.01
C ILE A 61 -7.23 -10.95 -5.00
N VAL A 62 -7.56 -9.67 -5.12
CA VAL A 62 -8.45 -8.96 -4.20
C VAL A 62 -9.57 -8.30 -4.98
N HIS A 63 -10.80 -8.54 -4.53
CA HIS A 63 -11.99 -7.90 -5.06
C HIS A 63 -12.69 -7.15 -3.92
N GLY A 64 -13.02 -5.87 -4.15
CA GLY A 64 -13.88 -5.15 -3.23
C GLY A 64 -15.26 -5.78 -3.25
N LYS A 65 -15.77 -6.19 -2.08
CA LYS A 65 -17.19 -6.54 -1.93
C LYS A 65 -17.98 -5.25 -1.68
N ALA A 66 -19.24 -5.23 -2.11
CA ALA A 66 -20.15 -4.12 -1.81
C ALA A 66 -20.45 -3.99 -0.31
N GLU A 67 -20.24 -5.07 0.45
CA GLU A 67 -20.45 -5.15 1.89
C GLU A 67 -19.12 -5.37 2.63
N PRO A 68 -18.91 -4.69 3.78
CA PRO A 68 -17.73 -4.92 4.60
C PRO A 68 -17.73 -6.35 5.15
N PRO A 69 -16.55 -6.98 5.32
CA PRO A 69 -16.46 -8.27 6.01
C PRO A 69 -17.00 -8.11 7.43
N VAL A 70 -17.96 -8.98 7.79
CA VAL A 70 -18.59 -9.07 9.12
C VAL A 70 -17.59 -9.53 10.17
#